data_AF-A0AAX4KAQ6-F1
#
_entry.id   AF-A0AAX4KAQ6-F1
#
_cell.length_a   1.000
_cell.length_b   1.000
_cell.length_c   1.000
_cell.angle_alpha   90.00
_cell.angle_beta   90.00
_cell.angle_gamma   90.00
#
_symmetry.space_group_name_H-M   'P 1'
#
loop_
_entity.id
_entity.type
_entity.pdbx_description
1 polymer ?
#
loop_
_entity_poly.entity_id
_entity_poly.type
_entity_poly.pdbx_seq_one_letter_code
_entity_poly.pdbx_strand_id
1 'polypeptide(L)'
;MSRSPEKYDSRSPDVEMSPSLSPSRSRRPDAQDDEEAPAKRMRTDRKVEDKARNKRLFGNILGTLQKFQKDDKSSRTSEAAKRREQVSSRIAAKLRSETTLHNEIAESEREIKTLRINTESAEYILRHKEVALKARHDFLKPTSKFLYTSLPPDEPLIFETNLLNPSPIPFIKGPSREPPHGKELAPLYYLPKILLPSQSSALKSRQANISEIISEEIDALQKEKERVSNESIKNKERIEELSEKLRELRKQVKPTNNDGDSGRDRDDFGRTPREEMNLDREREREREREQPKEKEKEGEERGVVIKGDEGDIEVEY
;
A
#
# COMPACT_ATOMS: atom_id res chain seq x y z
N MET A 1 -55.99 -1.08 6.18
CA MET A 1 -55.44 -1.03 7.54
C MET A 1 -53.94 -0.84 7.42
N SER A 2 -53.49 0.28 7.96
CA SER A 2 -52.19 0.93 7.83
C SER A 2 -51.21 0.44 8.90
N ARG A 3 -50.01 0.00 8.50
CA ARG A 3 -48.82 0.02 9.37
C ARG A 3 -47.58 0.42 8.57
N SER A 4 -46.91 1.42 9.12
CA SER A 4 -45.81 2.23 8.60
C SER A 4 -44.45 1.52 8.63
N PRO A 5 -43.44 2.04 7.90
CA PRO A 5 -42.09 1.50 7.89
C PRO A 5 -41.24 2.04 9.06
N GLU A 6 -40.43 1.17 9.67
CA GLU A 6 -39.41 1.52 10.64
C GLU A 6 -38.20 2.17 9.95
N LYS A 7 -37.88 3.38 10.40
CA LYS A 7 -36.64 4.10 10.12
C LYS A 7 -35.62 3.69 11.17
N TYR A 8 -34.44 3.22 10.74
CA TYR A 8 -33.24 3.23 11.56
C TYR A 8 -32.27 4.24 10.95
N ASP A 9 -31.99 5.27 11.74
CA ASP A 9 -31.06 6.33 11.45
C ASP A 9 -30.12 6.48 12.66
N SER A 10 -28.90 6.93 12.38
CA SER A 10 -27.87 7.42 13.32
C SER A 10 -27.10 6.41 14.19
N ARG A 11 -25.80 6.24 13.89
CA ARG A 11 -24.69 6.76 14.73
C ARG A 11 -23.32 6.37 14.17
N SER A 12 -22.69 7.33 13.48
CA SER A 12 -21.24 7.40 13.31
C SER A 12 -20.62 8.01 14.58
N PRO A 13 -19.50 7.49 15.12
CA PRO A 13 -18.71 8.22 16.09
C PRO A 13 -17.65 9.10 15.41
N ASP A 14 -17.50 10.28 15.98
CA ASP A 14 -16.72 11.42 15.53
C ASP A 14 -15.21 11.16 15.39
N VAL A 15 -14.64 11.75 14.34
CA VAL A 15 -13.20 11.92 14.12
C VAL A 15 -12.82 13.28 14.69
N GLU A 16 -12.28 13.29 15.91
CA GLU A 16 -11.62 14.47 16.46
C GLU A 16 -10.18 14.57 15.92
N MET A 17 -9.95 15.48 14.99
CA MET A 17 -8.62 15.95 14.58
C MET A 17 -8.59 17.47 14.73
N SER A 18 -7.90 17.95 15.75
CA SER A 18 -7.57 19.36 15.90
C SER A 18 -6.07 19.51 16.22
N PRO A 19 -5.27 20.09 15.32
CA PRO A 19 -3.94 20.58 15.63
C PRO A 19 -3.97 22.11 15.73
N SER A 20 -3.70 22.67 16.90
CA SER A 20 -3.45 24.12 17.02
C SER A 20 -2.38 24.44 18.07
N LEU A 21 -1.15 24.57 17.57
CA LEU A 21 -0.24 25.69 17.75
C LEU A 21 -0.30 26.47 19.08
N SER A 22 0.76 26.31 19.87
CA SER A 22 1.37 27.35 20.73
C SER A 22 2.82 27.53 20.26
N PRO A 23 3.57 28.64 20.53
CA PRO A 23 3.32 29.69 21.52
C PRO A 23 3.56 31.14 21.02
N SER A 24 2.67 32.06 21.37
CA SER A 24 2.92 33.51 21.20
C SER A 24 3.81 34.04 22.33
N ARG A 25 5.07 34.35 22.00
CA ARG A 25 5.94 35.26 22.78
C ARG A 25 5.58 36.71 22.44
N SER A 26 5.28 37.53 23.44
CA SER A 26 5.92 38.85 23.64
C SER A 26 5.27 39.60 24.82
N ARG A 27 6.10 40.15 25.73
CA ARG A 27 6.13 41.60 26.03
C ARG A 27 7.11 41.95 27.16
N ARG A 28 7.88 43.01 26.87
CA ARG A 28 8.69 43.92 27.72
C ARG A 28 10.15 43.49 28.01
N PRO A 29 11.09 44.44 28.23
CA PRO A 29 10.90 45.89 28.50
C PRO A 29 11.82 46.87 27.70
N ASP A 30 11.63 48.16 28.00
CA ASP A 30 12.53 49.33 27.86
C ASP A 30 12.73 50.04 26.52
N ALA A 31 12.28 51.31 26.49
CA ALA A 31 13.01 52.44 25.92
C ALA A 31 12.45 53.74 26.53
N GLN A 32 13.29 54.39 27.34
CA GLN A 32 13.19 55.79 27.72
C GLN A 32 13.53 56.64 26.48
N ASP A 33 12.77 57.68 26.20
CA ASP A 33 13.23 58.79 25.36
C ASP A 33 12.96 60.10 26.11
N ASP A 34 14.06 60.82 26.31
CA ASP A 34 14.19 62.13 26.90
C ASP A 34 13.76 63.21 25.90
N GLU A 35 12.97 64.19 26.35
CA GLU A 35 12.80 65.46 25.63
C GLU A 35 13.26 66.66 26.47
N GLU A 36 14.14 67.43 25.81
CA GLU A 36 14.28 68.89 25.81
C GLU A 36 14.82 69.65 27.04
N ALA A 37 16.04 70.16 26.86
CA ALA A 37 16.58 71.35 27.55
C ALA A 37 16.00 72.65 26.94
N PRO A 38 16.18 73.83 27.58
CA PRO A 38 17.28 74.67 27.09
C PRO A 38 17.99 75.61 28.10
N ALA A 39 19.28 75.78 27.78
CA ALA A 39 20.08 77.02 27.80
C ALA A 39 20.44 77.75 29.12
N LYS A 40 21.74 77.79 29.41
CA LYS A 40 22.43 79.04 29.85
C LYS A 40 23.79 79.18 29.16
N ARG A 41 24.00 80.36 28.58
CA ARG A 41 25.18 80.81 27.83
C ARG A 41 26.38 80.99 28.78
N MET A 42 27.53 80.39 28.47
CA MET A 42 28.81 80.75 29.09
C MET A 42 29.75 81.38 28.06
N ARG A 43 30.31 82.53 28.46
CA ARG A 43 31.31 83.33 27.75
C ARG A 43 32.49 82.46 27.31
N THR A 44 32.91 82.66 26.06
CA THR A 44 34.02 81.93 25.47
C THR A 44 35.35 82.62 25.76
N ASP A 45 36.26 81.86 26.36
CA ASP A 45 37.67 82.19 26.53
C ASP A 45 38.42 81.72 25.26
N ARG A 46 39.12 82.62 24.55
CA ARG A 46 39.78 82.32 23.26
C ARG A 46 40.82 81.19 23.33
N LYS A 47 41.44 80.92 24.49
CA LYS A 47 42.35 79.76 24.71
C LYS A 47 41.61 78.45 25.04
N VAL A 48 40.35 78.54 25.50
CA VAL A 48 39.46 77.38 25.72
C VAL A 48 38.77 77.00 24.41
N GLU A 49 38.48 77.96 23.52
CA GLU A 49 37.90 77.69 22.19
C GLU A 49 38.81 76.84 21.30
N ASP A 50 40.13 77.04 21.29
CA ASP A 50 41.04 76.18 20.50
C ASP A 50 41.14 74.75 21.07
N LYS A 51 41.14 74.60 22.40
CA LYS A 51 41.05 73.27 23.04
C LYS A 51 39.68 72.63 22.84
N ALA A 52 38.61 73.40 22.81
CA ALA A 52 37.26 72.94 22.54
C ALA A 52 37.06 72.59 21.05
N ARG A 53 37.71 73.32 20.14
CA ARG A 53 37.71 73.07 18.70
C ARG A 53 38.55 71.84 18.34
N ASN A 54 39.71 71.67 18.96
CA ASN A 54 40.51 70.44 18.83
C ASN A 54 39.80 69.24 19.46
N LYS A 55 39.13 69.39 20.61
CA LYS A 55 38.26 68.34 21.18
C LYS A 55 37.03 68.05 20.31
N ARG A 56 36.44 69.04 19.63
CA ARG A 56 35.33 68.86 18.68
C ARG A 56 35.78 68.15 17.41
N LEU A 57 36.94 68.53 16.85
CA LEU A 57 37.51 67.88 15.67
C LEU A 57 37.92 66.44 15.99
N PHE A 58 38.59 66.22 17.11
CA PHE A 58 38.98 64.87 17.54
C PHE A 58 37.75 64.03 17.93
N GLY A 59 36.76 64.62 18.58
CA GLY A 59 35.48 63.97 18.90
C GLY A 59 34.66 63.63 17.65
N ASN A 60 34.66 64.49 16.63
CA ASN A 60 34.04 64.19 15.34
C ASN A 60 34.77 63.06 14.62
N ILE A 61 36.11 63.07 14.59
CA ILE A 61 36.91 62.00 13.96
C ILE A 61 36.71 60.68 14.72
N LEU A 62 36.76 60.70 16.05
CA LEU A 62 36.53 59.51 16.89
C LEU A 62 35.08 59.02 16.78
N GLY A 63 34.11 59.93 16.68
CA GLY A 63 32.70 59.61 16.43
C GLY A 63 32.48 59.00 15.05
N THR A 64 33.15 59.50 14.01
CA THR A 64 33.13 58.88 12.67
C THR A 64 33.84 57.54 12.66
N LEU A 65 34.93 57.36 13.40
CA LEU A 65 35.64 56.09 13.53
C LEU A 65 34.80 55.04 14.27
N GLN A 66 34.10 55.45 15.33
CA GLN A 66 33.17 54.60 16.06
C GLN A 66 31.92 54.27 15.23
N LYS A 67 31.39 55.22 14.45
CA LYS A 67 30.33 54.93 13.47
C LYS A 67 30.80 53.94 12.42
N PHE A 68 31.98 54.13 11.85
CA PHE A 68 32.55 53.20 10.87
C PHE A 68 32.77 51.80 11.45
N GLN A 69 33.24 51.69 12.70
CA GLN A 69 33.33 50.40 13.39
C GLN A 69 31.97 49.77 13.68
N LYS A 70 30.96 50.56 14.04
CA LYS A 70 29.60 50.05 14.29
C LYS A 70 28.94 49.61 12.98
N ASP A 71 29.09 50.38 11.90
CA ASP A 71 28.56 50.06 10.58
C ASP A 71 29.29 48.87 9.95
N ASP A 72 30.61 48.73 10.11
CA ASP A 72 31.36 47.56 9.65
C ASP A 72 31.00 46.30 10.47
N LYS A 73 30.82 46.43 11.80
CA LYS A 73 30.33 45.32 12.63
C LYS A 73 28.88 44.94 12.29
N SER A 74 27.99 45.92 12.10
CA SER A 74 26.60 45.70 11.71
C SER A 74 26.49 45.10 10.31
N SER A 75 27.30 45.59 9.37
CA SER A 75 27.39 45.04 8.02
C SER A 75 27.89 43.59 8.05
N ARG A 76 29.01 43.31 8.74
CA ARG A 76 29.55 41.94 8.87
C ARG A 76 28.60 40.99 9.59
N THR A 77 27.90 41.43 10.64
CA THR A 77 26.91 40.57 11.31
C THR A 77 25.68 40.35 10.44
N SER A 78 25.23 41.36 9.67
CA SER A 78 24.13 41.22 8.72
C SER A 78 24.49 40.33 7.52
N GLU A 79 25.71 40.43 6.99
CA GLU A 79 26.19 39.57 5.90
C GLU A 79 26.40 38.13 6.37
N ALA A 80 26.96 37.92 7.56
CA ALA A 80 27.09 36.59 8.15
C ALA A 80 25.71 35.96 8.42
N ALA A 81 24.74 36.75 8.89
CA ALA A 81 23.36 36.31 9.06
C ALA A 81 22.70 35.96 7.72
N LYS A 82 22.84 36.80 6.69
CA LYS A 82 22.35 36.51 5.33
C LYS A 82 22.96 35.24 4.75
N ARG A 83 24.27 35.00 4.95
CA ARG A 83 24.91 33.75 4.51
C ARG A 83 24.36 32.53 5.24
N ARG A 84 24.11 32.64 6.56
CA ARG A 84 23.46 31.57 7.34
C ARG A 84 22.05 31.28 6.84
N GLU A 85 21.27 32.33 6.59
CA GLU A 85 19.90 32.20 6.06
C GLU A 85 19.88 31.57 4.66
N GLN A 86 20.79 31.97 3.78
CA GLN A 86 20.94 31.36 2.46
C GLN A 86 21.33 29.88 2.54
N VAL A 87 22.25 29.51 3.44
CA VAL A 87 22.62 28.12 3.66
C VAL A 87 21.45 27.32 4.24
N SER A 88 20.74 27.84 5.25
CA SER A 88 19.56 27.16 5.80
C SER A 88 18.44 27.03 4.77
N SER A 89 18.24 28.04 3.91
CA SER A 89 17.28 27.99 2.82
C SER A 89 17.65 26.92 1.80
N ARG A 90 18.93 26.77 1.46
CA ARG A 90 19.40 25.71 0.56
C ARG A 90 19.23 24.32 1.18
N ILE A 91 19.55 24.15 2.46
CA ILE A 91 19.36 22.89 3.18
C ILE A 91 17.87 22.54 3.23
N ALA A 92 17.01 23.48 3.60
CA ALA A 92 15.57 23.28 3.63
C ALA A 92 15.01 22.93 2.24
N ALA A 93 15.50 23.57 1.18
CA ALA A 93 15.11 23.24 -0.19
C ALA A 93 15.53 21.81 -0.57
N LYS A 94 16.76 21.39 -0.23
CA LYS A 94 17.24 20.02 -0.46
C LYS A 94 16.43 18.98 0.30
N LEU A 95 16.17 19.21 1.58
CA LEU A 95 15.35 18.31 2.40
C LEU A 95 13.93 18.17 1.82
N ARG A 96 13.33 19.25 1.31
CA ARG A 96 12.03 19.20 0.63
C ARG A 96 12.10 18.37 -0.65
N SER A 97 13.11 18.57 -1.50
CA SER A 97 13.25 17.77 -2.73
C SER A 97 13.52 16.30 -2.45
N GLU A 98 14.31 15.98 -1.42
CA GLU A 98 14.56 14.59 -1.02
C GLU A 98 13.30 13.93 -0.48
N THR A 99 12.56 14.63 0.39
CA THR A 99 11.29 14.11 0.94
C THR A 99 10.23 13.92 -0.15
N THR A 100 10.13 14.82 -1.13
CA THR A 100 9.21 14.63 -2.28
C THR A 100 9.60 13.41 -3.11
N LEU A 101 10.89 13.24 -3.44
CA LEU A 101 11.36 12.07 -4.20
C LEU A 101 11.11 10.76 -3.44
N HIS A 102 11.33 10.73 -2.13
CA HIS A 102 11.05 9.55 -1.31
C HIS A 102 9.55 9.21 -1.29
N ASN A 103 8.68 10.22 -1.24
CA ASN A 103 7.23 10.02 -1.30
C ASN A 103 6.81 9.48 -2.67
N GLU A 104 7.33 10.04 -3.77
CA GLU A 104 7.04 9.57 -5.14
C GLU A 104 7.50 8.12 -5.36
N ILE A 105 8.67 7.74 -4.83
CA ILE A 105 9.14 6.35 -4.84
C ILE A 105 8.20 5.45 -4.05
N ALA A 106 7.80 5.85 -2.83
CA ALA A 106 6.91 5.04 -2.02
C ALA A 106 5.51 4.88 -2.65
N GLU A 107 5.00 5.92 -3.29
CA GLU A 107 3.71 5.88 -3.99
C GLU A 107 3.74 4.96 -5.21
N SER A 108 4.75 5.10 -6.07
CA SER A 108 4.90 4.23 -7.25
C SER A 108 5.16 2.77 -6.88
N GLU A 109 5.90 2.49 -5.79
CA GLU A 109 6.04 1.12 -5.26
C GLU A 109 4.71 0.53 -4.77
N ARG A 110 3.88 1.33 -4.10
CA ARG A 110 2.54 0.91 -3.69
C ARG A 110 1.66 0.66 -4.91
N GLU A 111 1.64 1.56 -5.89
CA GLU A 111 0.85 1.43 -7.12
C GLU A 111 1.20 0.12 -7.85
N ILE A 112 2.48 -0.17 -8.05
CA ILE A 112 2.92 -1.44 -8.67
C ILE A 112 2.42 -2.66 -7.90
N LYS A 113 2.54 -2.66 -6.57
CA LYS A 113 2.05 -3.77 -5.73
C LYS A 113 0.55 -3.95 -5.88
N THR A 114 -0.22 -2.86 -5.84
CA THR A 114 -1.68 -2.92 -6.00
C THR A 114 -2.08 -3.44 -7.38
N LEU A 115 -1.42 -2.98 -8.45
CA LEU A 115 -1.69 -3.46 -9.80
C LEU A 115 -1.41 -4.95 -9.95
N ARG A 116 -0.31 -5.45 -9.37
CA ARG A 116 0.00 -6.90 -9.38
C ARG A 116 -1.06 -7.72 -8.67
N ILE A 117 -1.45 -7.33 -7.46
CA ILE A 117 -2.50 -8.02 -6.70
C ILE A 117 -3.82 -8.00 -7.47
N ASN A 118 -4.18 -6.86 -8.07
CA ASN A 118 -5.40 -6.74 -8.86
C ASN A 118 -5.36 -7.65 -10.11
N THR A 119 -4.23 -7.74 -10.81
CA THR A 119 -4.10 -8.67 -11.95
C THR A 119 -4.19 -10.13 -11.53
N GLU A 120 -3.48 -10.52 -10.48
CA GLU A 120 -3.44 -11.90 -9.99
C GLU A 120 -4.81 -12.34 -9.45
N SER A 121 -5.48 -11.47 -8.70
CA SER A 121 -6.82 -11.75 -8.16
C SER A 121 -7.87 -11.87 -9.27
N ALA A 122 -7.84 -11.03 -10.30
CA ALA A 122 -8.75 -11.13 -11.44
C ALA A 122 -8.54 -12.44 -12.22
N GLU A 123 -7.28 -12.82 -12.48
CA GLU A 123 -6.95 -14.09 -13.15
C GLU A 123 -7.35 -15.30 -12.29
N TYR A 124 -7.18 -15.21 -10.98
CA TYR A 124 -7.59 -16.26 -10.04
C TYR A 124 -9.11 -16.46 -10.06
N ILE A 125 -9.90 -15.38 -9.94
CA ILE A 125 -11.36 -15.44 -9.98
C ILE A 125 -11.84 -16.05 -11.30
N LEU A 126 -11.24 -15.65 -12.42
CA LEU A 126 -11.55 -16.19 -13.74
C LEU A 126 -11.32 -17.70 -13.81
N ARG A 127 -10.16 -18.20 -13.36
CA ARG A 127 -9.86 -19.64 -13.33
C ARG A 127 -10.86 -20.42 -12.48
N HIS A 128 -11.22 -19.88 -11.32
CA HIS A 128 -12.21 -20.48 -10.44
C HIS A 128 -13.59 -20.56 -11.09
N LYS A 129 -13.99 -19.50 -11.81
CA LYS A 129 -15.23 -19.48 -12.58
C LYS A 129 -15.23 -20.50 -13.72
N GLU A 130 -14.11 -20.67 -14.41
CA GLU A 130 -13.97 -21.67 -15.48
C GLU A 130 -14.18 -23.10 -14.96
N VAL A 131 -13.54 -23.44 -13.83
CA VAL A 131 -13.68 -24.75 -13.20
C VAL A 131 -15.13 -25.00 -12.77
N ALA A 132 -15.77 -23.99 -12.17
CA ALA A 132 -17.16 -24.09 -11.72
C ALA A 132 -18.13 -24.28 -12.90
N LEU A 133 -17.99 -23.49 -13.97
CA LEU A 133 -18.84 -23.62 -15.15
C LEU A 133 -18.62 -24.95 -15.86
N LYS A 134 -17.39 -25.43 -15.95
CA LYS A 134 -17.09 -26.75 -16.52
C LYS A 134 -17.79 -27.87 -15.73
N ALA A 135 -17.65 -27.88 -14.39
CA ALA A 135 -18.32 -28.86 -13.55
C ALA A 135 -19.85 -28.81 -13.71
N ARG A 136 -20.42 -27.60 -13.82
CA ARG A 136 -21.84 -27.41 -14.07
C ARG A 136 -22.26 -27.96 -15.44
N HIS A 137 -21.50 -27.69 -16.50
CA HIS A 137 -21.78 -28.21 -17.85
C HIS A 137 -21.70 -29.73 -17.89
N ASP A 138 -20.70 -30.29 -17.20
CA ASP A 138 -20.50 -31.74 -17.07
C ASP A 138 -21.66 -32.40 -16.31
N PHE A 139 -22.32 -31.68 -15.40
CA PHE A 139 -23.54 -32.15 -14.72
C PHE A 139 -24.81 -31.96 -15.56
N LEU A 140 -24.99 -30.81 -16.21
CA LEU A 140 -26.21 -30.47 -16.97
C LEU A 140 -26.38 -31.32 -18.23
N LYS A 141 -25.30 -31.58 -18.97
CA LYS A 141 -25.35 -32.37 -20.21
C LYS A 141 -25.92 -33.77 -20.00
N PRO A 142 -25.43 -34.61 -19.06
CA PRO A 142 -26.01 -35.92 -18.83
C PRO A 142 -27.40 -35.85 -18.22
N THR A 143 -27.65 -34.97 -17.24
CA THR A 143 -28.96 -34.86 -16.57
C THR A 143 -30.09 -34.42 -17.49
N SER A 144 -29.78 -33.67 -18.56
CA SER A 144 -30.73 -33.29 -19.61
C SER A 144 -31.43 -34.49 -20.29
N LYS A 145 -30.81 -35.67 -20.24
CA LYS A 145 -31.30 -36.90 -20.89
C LYS A 145 -32.30 -37.69 -20.03
N PHE A 146 -32.48 -37.34 -18.77
CA PHE A 146 -33.31 -38.07 -17.82
C PHE A 146 -34.59 -37.29 -17.48
N LEU A 147 -35.68 -37.99 -17.21
CA LEU A 147 -36.85 -37.40 -16.56
C LEU A 147 -36.53 -37.22 -15.06
N TYR A 148 -37.17 -36.25 -14.41
CA TYR A 148 -37.04 -36.03 -12.97
C TYR A 148 -38.40 -36.19 -12.28
N THR A 149 -38.38 -36.61 -11.02
CA THR A 149 -39.59 -36.64 -10.18
C THR A 149 -40.10 -35.22 -9.97
N SER A 150 -41.42 -35.01 -10.07
CA SER A 150 -42.11 -33.73 -10.25
C SER A 150 -42.03 -32.70 -9.11
N LEU A 151 -40.96 -32.71 -8.34
CA LEU A 151 -40.52 -31.58 -7.53
C LEU A 151 -39.31 -30.95 -8.25
N PRO A 152 -39.51 -30.25 -9.38
CA PRO A 152 -38.48 -29.29 -9.76
C PRO A 152 -38.34 -28.32 -8.56
N PRO A 153 -37.12 -28.02 -8.09
CA PRO A 153 -36.96 -26.93 -7.14
C PRO A 153 -37.60 -25.66 -7.76
N ASP A 154 -38.37 -24.93 -6.95
CA ASP A 154 -39.11 -23.72 -7.41
C ASP A 154 -38.13 -22.66 -7.96
N GLU A 155 -36.89 -22.70 -7.48
CA GLU A 155 -35.76 -22.00 -8.06
C GLU A 155 -34.99 -22.96 -8.95
N PRO A 156 -34.49 -22.51 -10.13
CA PRO A 156 -33.46 -23.28 -10.81
C PRO A 156 -32.39 -23.60 -9.76
N LEU A 157 -31.74 -24.77 -9.85
CA LEU A 157 -30.48 -24.97 -9.14
C LEU A 157 -29.47 -24.01 -9.79
N ILE A 158 -29.65 -22.72 -9.50
CA ILE A 158 -28.73 -21.66 -9.77
C ILE A 158 -27.59 -22.06 -8.86
N PHE A 159 -26.61 -22.74 -9.43
CA PHE A 159 -25.26 -22.71 -8.93
C PHE A 159 -24.89 -21.24 -8.94
N GLU A 160 -25.31 -20.50 -7.90
CA GLU A 160 -25.11 -19.07 -7.72
C GLU A 160 -23.63 -18.83 -7.47
N THR A 161 -22.76 -19.15 -8.41
CA THR A 161 -21.34 -18.77 -8.45
C THR A 161 -20.50 -19.05 -7.17
N ASN A 162 -21.08 -19.69 -6.17
CA ASN A 162 -20.51 -19.96 -4.86
C ASN A 162 -19.89 -21.34 -4.92
N LEU A 163 -18.95 -21.50 -5.86
CA LEU A 163 -17.78 -22.39 -5.95
C LEU A 163 -17.83 -23.87 -5.57
N LEU A 164 -18.84 -24.35 -4.87
CA LEU A 164 -19.10 -25.70 -4.46
C LEU A 164 -20.62 -25.79 -4.42
N ASN A 165 -21.21 -26.90 -4.89
CA ASN A 165 -22.49 -27.29 -4.28
C ASN A 165 -22.18 -27.24 -2.78
N PRO A 166 -22.82 -26.37 -1.95
CA PRO A 166 -22.52 -26.39 -0.53
C PRO A 166 -22.62 -27.86 -0.17
N SER A 167 -21.56 -28.39 0.45
CA SER A 167 -21.59 -29.75 1.00
C SER A 167 -23.02 -29.99 1.48
N PRO A 168 -23.64 -31.16 1.21
CA PRO A 168 -25.04 -31.41 1.59
C PRO A 168 -25.32 -31.10 3.07
N ILE A 169 -24.27 -30.89 3.87
CA ILE A 169 -24.25 -30.28 5.18
C ILE A 169 -23.63 -28.87 5.08
N PRO A 170 -24.40 -27.76 5.08
CA PRO A 170 -23.80 -26.45 5.27
C PRO A 170 -23.09 -26.44 6.62
N PHE A 171 -21.81 -26.10 6.71
CA PHE A 171 -21.01 -26.18 7.96
C PHE A 171 -21.65 -25.51 9.20
N ILE A 172 -22.59 -24.58 8.98
CA ILE A 172 -23.35 -23.87 10.01
C ILE A 172 -24.49 -24.73 10.58
N LYS A 173 -25.07 -25.64 9.78
CA LYS A 173 -26.03 -26.64 10.23
C LYS A 173 -25.35 -28.00 10.13
N GLY A 174 -24.81 -28.51 11.23
CA GLY A 174 -24.31 -29.88 11.30
C GLY A 174 -25.33 -30.92 10.81
N PRO A 175 -24.95 -32.21 10.69
CA PRO A 175 -25.84 -33.24 10.15
C PRO A 175 -27.21 -33.19 10.87
N SER A 176 -28.23 -32.78 10.13
CA SER A 176 -29.59 -32.70 10.65
C SER A 176 -30.02 -34.10 11.09
N ARG A 177 -30.53 -34.22 12.32
CA ARG A 177 -31.13 -35.46 12.81
C ARG A 177 -32.46 -35.77 12.11
N GLU A 178 -33.07 -34.75 11.51
CA GLU A 178 -34.33 -34.90 10.78
C GLU A 178 -34.02 -35.25 9.32
N PRO A 179 -34.58 -36.34 8.79
CA PRO A 179 -34.41 -36.68 7.39
C PRO A 179 -35.02 -35.55 6.52
N PRO A 180 -34.37 -35.18 5.41
CA PRO A 180 -34.87 -34.12 4.52
C PRO A 180 -36.29 -34.46 4.07
N HIS A 181 -37.21 -33.52 4.24
CA HIS A 181 -38.62 -33.73 3.95
C HIS A 181 -39.09 -32.88 2.78
N GLY A 182 -39.87 -33.49 1.87
CA GLY A 182 -40.53 -32.80 0.78
C GLY A 182 -39.55 -32.16 -0.22
N LYS A 183 -39.50 -30.83 -0.24
CA LYS A 183 -38.75 -30.02 -1.21
C LYS A 183 -37.23 -30.04 -1.01
N GLU A 184 -36.76 -30.53 0.12
CA GLU A 184 -35.33 -30.68 0.43
C GLU A 184 -34.71 -31.94 -0.20
N LEU A 185 -35.54 -32.82 -0.77
CA LEU A 185 -35.06 -34.03 -1.43
C LEU A 185 -34.48 -33.70 -2.80
N ALA A 186 -33.29 -34.23 -3.06
CA ALA A 186 -32.67 -34.13 -4.38
C ALA A 186 -33.57 -34.78 -5.45
N PRO A 187 -33.69 -34.16 -6.64
CA PRO A 187 -34.50 -34.70 -7.72
C PRO A 187 -33.97 -36.08 -8.15
N LEU A 188 -34.86 -37.07 -8.21
CA LEU A 188 -34.51 -38.40 -8.69
C LEU A 188 -34.58 -38.41 -10.22
N TYR A 189 -33.44 -38.63 -10.85
CA TYR A 189 -33.33 -38.76 -12.30
C TYR A 189 -33.56 -40.20 -12.73
N TYR A 190 -34.48 -40.40 -13.67
CA TYR A 190 -34.79 -41.72 -14.21
C TYR A 190 -35.08 -41.66 -15.71
N LEU A 191 -34.82 -42.75 -16.42
CA LEU A 191 -35.12 -42.89 -17.84
C LEU A 191 -35.95 -44.16 -18.07
N PRO A 192 -37.27 -44.03 -18.32
CA PRO A 192 -38.10 -45.18 -18.63
C PRO A 192 -37.65 -45.90 -19.90
N LYS A 193 -37.78 -47.23 -19.92
CA LYS A 193 -37.46 -48.06 -21.10
C LYS A 193 -38.32 -47.72 -22.33
N ILE A 194 -39.57 -47.31 -22.10
CA ILE A 194 -40.51 -46.88 -23.14
C ILE A 194 -40.93 -45.45 -22.82
N LEU A 195 -40.59 -44.52 -23.71
CA LEU A 195 -40.93 -43.11 -23.57
C LEU A 195 -42.25 -42.81 -24.26
N LEU A 196 -43.10 -42.01 -23.61
CA LEU A 196 -44.27 -41.44 -24.24
C LEU A 196 -43.85 -40.34 -25.24
N PRO A 197 -44.63 -40.09 -26.32
CA PRO A 197 -44.33 -39.01 -27.26
C PRO A 197 -44.17 -37.65 -26.57
N SER A 198 -45.02 -37.34 -25.59
CA SER A 198 -44.92 -36.11 -24.77
C SER A 198 -43.60 -36.04 -24.00
N GLN A 199 -43.15 -37.14 -23.41
CA GLN A 199 -41.88 -37.22 -22.68
C GLN A 199 -40.68 -37.03 -23.60
N SER A 200 -40.69 -37.67 -24.78
CA SER A 200 -39.63 -37.50 -25.77
C SER A 200 -39.53 -36.08 -26.32
N SER A 201 -40.67 -35.41 -26.54
CA SER A 201 -40.72 -33.99 -26.91
C SER A 201 -40.16 -33.11 -25.79
N ALA A 202 -40.55 -33.36 -24.54
CA ALA A 202 -40.05 -32.62 -23.38
C ALA A 202 -38.54 -32.78 -23.18
N LEU A 203 -38.00 -33.99 -23.32
CA LEU A 203 -36.56 -34.24 -23.25
C LEU A 203 -35.80 -33.52 -24.36
N LYS A 204 -36.29 -33.56 -25.60
CA LYS A 204 -35.69 -32.83 -26.73
C LYS A 204 -35.70 -31.32 -26.51
N SER A 205 -36.82 -30.77 -26.06
CA SER A 205 -36.92 -29.35 -25.71
C SER A 205 -35.94 -28.98 -24.60
N ARG A 206 -35.83 -29.80 -23.55
CA ARG A 206 -34.87 -29.57 -22.46
C ARG A 206 -33.42 -29.65 -22.94
N GLN A 207 -33.08 -30.62 -23.78
CA GLN A 207 -31.74 -30.75 -24.35
C GLN A 207 -31.37 -29.52 -25.19
N ALA A 208 -32.31 -29.02 -26.00
CA ALA A 208 -32.13 -27.79 -26.77
C ALA A 208 -31.89 -26.58 -25.84
N ASN A 209 -32.76 -26.37 -24.84
CA ASN A 209 -32.63 -25.27 -23.88
C ASN A 209 -31.31 -25.32 -23.10
N ILE A 210 -30.91 -26.51 -22.63
CA ILE A 210 -29.63 -26.67 -21.91
C ILE A 210 -28.45 -26.42 -22.84
N SER A 211 -28.52 -26.85 -24.10
CA SER A 211 -27.45 -26.56 -25.07
C SER A 211 -27.30 -25.08 -25.37
N GLU A 212 -28.42 -24.36 -25.47
CA GLU A 212 -28.46 -22.91 -25.66
C GLU A 212 -27.85 -22.18 -24.45
N ILE A 213 -28.27 -22.54 -23.23
CA ILE A 213 -27.70 -22.00 -21.97
C ILE A 213 -26.18 -22.24 -21.91
N ILE A 214 -25.72 -23.43 -22.27
CA ILE A 214 -24.28 -23.75 -22.25
C ILE A 214 -23.54 -22.90 -23.29
N SER A 215 -24.08 -22.69 -24.49
CA SER A 215 -23.44 -21.83 -25.48
C SER A 215 -23.37 -20.37 -25.03
N GLU A 216 -24.44 -19.84 -24.44
CA GLU A 216 -24.45 -18.47 -23.90
C GLU A 216 -23.43 -18.29 -22.78
N GLU A 217 -23.30 -19.28 -21.89
CA GLU A 217 -22.34 -19.25 -20.79
C GLU A 217 -20.89 -19.34 -21.28
N ILE A 218 -20.62 -20.15 -22.32
CA ILE A 218 -19.30 -20.23 -22.95
C ILE A 218 -18.95 -18.88 -23.61
N ASP A 219 -19.88 -18.28 -24.35
CA ASP A 219 -19.69 -16.99 -24.99
C ASP A 219 -19.47 -15.87 -23.96
N ALA A 220 -20.22 -15.88 -22.85
CA ALA A 220 -20.05 -14.94 -21.75
C ALA A 220 -18.68 -15.08 -21.08
N LEU A 221 -18.25 -16.31 -20.80
CA LEU A 221 -16.93 -16.61 -20.24
C LEU A 221 -15.82 -16.18 -21.19
N GLN A 222 -15.99 -16.37 -22.50
CA GLN A 222 -15.00 -15.93 -23.49
C GLN A 222 -14.86 -14.40 -23.52
N LYS A 223 -15.97 -13.66 -23.49
CA LYS A 223 -15.94 -12.18 -23.40
C LYS A 223 -15.24 -11.71 -22.12
N GLU A 224 -15.47 -12.40 -21.01
CA GLU A 224 -14.80 -12.09 -19.74
C GLU A 224 -13.30 -12.41 -19.79
N LYS A 225 -12.91 -13.53 -20.41
CA LYS A 225 -11.49 -13.87 -20.67
C LYS A 225 -10.80 -12.77 -21.45
N GLU A 226 -11.42 -12.31 -22.53
CA GLU A 226 -10.87 -11.22 -23.35
C GLU A 226 -10.76 -9.93 -22.53
N ARG A 227 -11.77 -9.61 -21.72
CA ARG A 227 -11.72 -8.43 -20.84
C ARG A 227 -10.56 -8.50 -19.83
N VAL A 228 -10.47 -9.61 -19.09
CA VAL A 228 -9.42 -9.82 -18.07
C VAL A 228 -8.04 -9.88 -18.72
N SER A 229 -7.91 -10.49 -19.90
CA SER A 229 -6.65 -10.53 -20.66
C SER A 229 -6.22 -9.12 -21.08
N ASN A 230 -7.12 -8.33 -21.64
CA ASN A 230 -6.84 -6.94 -22.03
C ASN A 230 -6.48 -6.07 -20.81
N GLU A 231 -7.17 -6.24 -19.68
CA GLU A 231 -6.86 -5.56 -18.43
C GLU A 231 -5.48 -6.00 -17.87
N SER A 232 -5.17 -7.30 -17.92
CA SER A 232 -3.88 -7.86 -17.50
C SER A 232 -2.73 -7.29 -18.35
N ILE A 233 -2.90 -7.18 -19.67
CA ILE A 233 -1.90 -6.58 -20.57
C ILE A 233 -1.68 -5.10 -20.21
N LYS A 234 -2.75 -4.30 -20.10
CA LYS A 234 -2.66 -2.87 -19.74
C LYS A 234 -2.00 -2.67 -18.37
N ASN A 235 -2.34 -3.51 -17.40
CA ASN A 235 -1.76 -3.43 -16.07
C ASN A 235 -0.27 -3.83 -16.08
N LYS A 236 0.14 -4.80 -16.91
CA LYS A 236 1.55 -5.17 -17.10
C LYS A 236 2.34 -4.03 -17.73
N GLU A 237 1.83 -3.43 -18.81
CA GLU A 237 2.43 -2.23 -19.43
C GLU A 237 2.57 -1.11 -18.40
N ARG A 238 1.53 -0.86 -17.60
CA ARG A 238 1.58 0.15 -16.55
C ARG A 238 2.60 -0.16 -15.44
N ILE A 239 2.71 -1.42 -15.05
CA ILE A 239 3.72 -1.88 -14.08
C ILE A 239 5.13 -1.65 -14.65
N GLU A 240 5.35 -1.94 -15.93
CA GLU A 240 6.63 -1.70 -16.60
C GLU A 240 6.96 -0.20 -16.61
N GLU A 241 6.03 0.66 -17.04
CA GLU A 241 6.21 2.12 -16.99
C GLU A 241 6.56 2.64 -15.59
N LEU A 242 5.82 2.20 -14.56
CA LEU A 242 6.08 2.61 -13.18
C LEU A 242 7.41 2.05 -12.67
N SER A 243 7.83 0.87 -13.11
CA SER A 243 9.11 0.28 -12.74
C SER A 243 10.29 1.04 -13.36
N GLU A 244 10.14 1.54 -14.58
CA GLU A 244 11.12 2.41 -15.23
C GLU A 244 11.21 3.76 -14.53
N LYS A 245 10.06 4.39 -14.23
CA LYS A 245 9.99 5.62 -13.43
C LYS A 245 10.65 5.43 -12.06
N LEU A 246 10.39 4.32 -11.38
CA LEU A 246 11.06 4.00 -10.11
C LEU A 246 12.57 3.87 -10.27
N ARG A 247 13.03 3.26 -11.36
CA ARG A 247 14.46 3.15 -11.64
C ARG A 247 15.09 4.52 -11.88
N GLU A 248 14.39 5.43 -12.52
CA GLU A 248 14.82 6.82 -12.73
C GLU A 248 14.83 7.63 -11.43
N LEU A 249 13.74 7.60 -10.66
CA LEU A 249 13.66 8.27 -9.35
C LEU A 249 14.72 7.76 -8.39
N ARG A 250 14.98 6.45 -8.35
CA ARG A 250 16.06 5.87 -7.54
C ARG A 250 17.45 6.30 -8.01
N LYS A 251 17.66 6.56 -9.31
CA LYS A 251 18.91 7.16 -9.80
C LYS A 251 19.06 8.63 -9.37
N GLN A 252 17.96 9.38 -9.26
CA GLN A 252 17.99 10.75 -8.75
C GLN A 252 18.26 10.82 -7.24
N VAL A 253 17.71 9.86 -6.48
CA VAL A 253 17.91 9.77 -5.02
C VAL A 253 19.27 9.19 -4.65
N LYS A 254 19.87 8.34 -5.50
CA LYS A 254 21.24 7.86 -5.31
C LYS A 254 22.18 8.92 -5.87
N PRO A 255 22.70 9.88 -5.06
CA PRO A 255 23.65 10.84 -5.59
C PRO A 255 24.80 10.05 -6.20
N THR A 256 25.28 10.53 -7.34
CA THR A 256 26.55 10.14 -7.94
C THR A 256 27.69 10.55 -6.99
N ASN A 257 27.78 9.93 -5.82
CA ASN A 257 28.95 9.96 -4.94
C ASN A 257 30.06 9.03 -5.46
N ASN A 258 29.98 8.62 -6.73
CA ASN A 258 31.00 7.81 -7.39
C ASN A 258 32.08 8.65 -8.09
N ASP A 259 31.98 9.99 -8.02
CA ASP A 259 33.08 10.88 -8.37
C ASP A 259 33.77 11.37 -7.10
N GLY A 260 34.61 10.50 -6.53
CA GLY A 260 35.73 10.93 -5.69
C GLY A 260 35.54 10.84 -4.17
N ASP A 261 35.32 9.65 -3.62
CA ASP A 261 35.86 9.36 -2.29
C ASP A 261 36.29 7.90 -2.10
N SER A 262 37.24 7.47 -2.94
CA SER A 262 38.23 6.49 -2.55
C SER A 262 39.24 7.13 -1.57
N GLY A 263 38.74 7.70 -0.48
CA GLY A 263 39.50 8.53 0.43
C GLY A 263 39.22 8.19 1.88
N ARG A 264 39.46 6.92 2.23
CA ARG A 264 39.82 6.46 3.59
C ARG A 264 38.87 6.96 4.70
N ASP A 265 38.16 6.02 5.31
CA ASP A 265 37.70 6.11 6.69
C ASP A 265 38.84 6.59 7.62
N ARG A 266 38.95 7.91 7.76
CA ARG A 266 39.70 8.61 8.78
C ARG A 266 38.67 9.46 9.46
N ASP A 267 38.39 9.12 10.71
CA ASP A 267 37.67 10.01 11.60
C ASP A 267 38.34 11.40 11.59
N ASP A 268 37.59 12.45 11.94
CA ASP A 268 38.00 13.87 11.99
C ASP A 268 39.26 14.15 12.87
N PHE A 269 39.85 13.11 13.45
CA PHE A 269 41.09 13.09 14.23
C PHE A 269 42.25 12.30 13.59
N GLY A 270 42.13 11.84 12.34
CA GLY A 270 43.21 11.19 11.59
C GLY A 270 43.67 9.83 12.15
N ARG A 271 42.85 9.17 12.97
CA ARG A 271 43.14 7.83 13.50
C ARG A 271 42.67 6.79 12.49
N THR A 272 43.53 5.82 12.14
CA THR A 272 43.09 4.63 11.42
C THR A 272 42.23 3.79 12.36
N PRO A 273 41.08 3.24 11.91
CA PRO A 273 40.31 2.29 12.68
C PRO A 273 41.23 1.14 13.11
N ARG A 274 41.34 0.91 14.41
CA ARG A 274 42.07 -0.23 14.96
C ARG A 274 41.38 -1.47 14.42
N GLU A 275 42.10 -2.30 13.67
CA GLU A 275 41.63 -3.60 13.22
C GLU A 275 41.21 -4.43 14.43
N GLU A 276 39.92 -4.42 14.75
CA GLU A 276 39.33 -5.38 15.65
C GLU A 276 39.20 -6.69 14.87
N MET A 277 39.89 -7.72 15.36
CA MET A 277 39.92 -9.08 14.85
C MET A 277 38.49 -9.61 14.62
N ASN A 278 38.06 -9.66 13.36
CA ASN A 278 36.87 -10.40 12.94
C ASN A 278 37.19 -11.90 12.78
N LEU A 279 37.58 -12.57 13.87
CA LEU A 279 37.83 -14.03 13.86
C LEU A 279 36.56 -14.88 13.95
N ASP A 280 35.40 -14.27 14.22
CA ASP A 280 34.14 -15.04 14.43
C ASP A 280 33.21 -15.09 13.20
N ARG A 281 33.46 -14.27 12.16
CA ARG A 281 32.53 -14.16 11.01
C ARG A 281 32.75 -15.18 9.89
N GLU A 282 33.89 -15.86 9.87
CA GLU A 282 34.13 -16.96 8.91
C GLU A 282 33.44 -18.27 9.33
N ARG A 283 33.23 -18.50 10.63
CA ARG A 283 32.64 -19.75 11.14
C ARG A 283 31.13 -19.86 10.89
N GLU A 284 30.43 -18.75 10.69
CA GLU A 284 29.01 -18.75 10.31
C GLU A 284 28.79 -19.00 8.81
N ARG A 285 29.71 -18.56 7.94
CA ARG A 285 29.61 -18.77 6.49
C ARG A 285 29.87 -20.21 6.05
N GLU A 286 30.59 -21.00 6.85
CA GLU A 286 30.75 -22.44 6.60
C GLU A 286 29.49 -23.24 6.97
N ARG A 287 28.73 -22.81 8.00
CA ARG A 287 27.48 -23.49 8.39
C ARG A 287 26.33 -23.32 7.40
N GLU A 288 26.33 -22.25 6.60
CA GLU A 288 25.31 -22.04 5.56
C GLU A 288 25.60 -22.79 4.25
N ARG A 289 26.82 -23.34 4.06
CA ARG A 289 27.20 -24.07 2.84
C ARG A 289 26.93 -25.58 2.88
N GLU A 290 26.59 -26.15 4.02
CA GLU A 290 26.33 -27.60 4.19
C GLU A 290 24.84 -28.00 4.21
N GLN A 291 23.91 -27.13 3.80
CA GLN A 291 22.53 -27.59 3.53
C GLN A 291 22.34 -27.91 2.04
N PRO A 292 22.27 -29.20 1.65
CA PRO A 292 21.90 -29.57 0.29
C PRO A 292 20.42 -29.26 0.03
N LYS A 293 20.19 -28.54 -1.08
CA LYS A 293 18.89 -28.39 -1.74
C LYS A 293 18.45 -29.73 -2.32
N GLU A 294 17.51 -30.42 -1.68
CA GLU A 294 16.65 -31.37 -2.39
C GLU A 294 15.35 -30.67 -2.79
N LYS A 295 15.22 -30.46 -4.09
CA LYS A 295 14.00 -30.04 -4.78
C LYS A 295 13.10 -31.26 -4.99
N GLU A 296 11.82 -31.04 -4.74
CA GLU A 296 10.67 -31.45 -5.56
C GLU A 296 10.87 -32.66 -6.49
N LYS A 297 10.33 -33.81 -6.05
CA LYS A 297 9.71 -34.81 -6.92
C LYS A 297 8.30 -35.09 -6.42
N GLU A 298 7.34 -34.48 -7.10
CA GLU A 298 6.23 -35.17 -7.78
C GLU A 298 5.77 -36.51 -7.19
N GLY A 299 4.57 -36.51 -6.58
CA GLY A 299 3.50 -37.46 -6.83
C GLY A 299 3.73 -38.95 -6.56
N GLU A 300 3.72 -39.37 -5.30
CA GLU A 300 3.14 -40.65 -4.88
C GLU A 300 2.47 -40.45 -3.52
N GLU A 301 1.14 -40.53 -3.48
CA GLU A 301 0.34 -40.65 -2.26
C GLU A 301 0.72 -41.96 -1.56
N ARG A 302 1.73 -41.89 -0.70
CA ARG A 302 1.96 -42.93 0.31
C ARG A 302 1.15 -42.54 1.55
N GLY A 303 0.04 -43.25 1.73
CA GLY A 303 -0.80 -43.16 2.91
C GLY A 303 0.03 -43.21 4.18
N VAL A 304 -0.22 -42.25 5.08
CA VAL A 304 0.33 -42.24 6.42
C VAL A 304 -0.34 -43.36 7.19
N VAL A 305 0.35 -44.50 7.34
CA VAL A 305 -0.06 -45.58 8.23
C VAL A 305 0.27 -45.14 9.66
N ILE A 306 -0.71 -44.57 10.35
CA ILE A 306 -0.64 -44.35 11.79
C ILE A 306 -0.82 -45.73 12.43
N LYS A 307 0.29 -46.35 12.86
CA LYS A 307 0.22 -47.54 13.71
C LYS A 307 -0.15 -47.08 15.11
N GLY A 308 -1.39 -47.36 15.54
CA GLY A 308 -1.72 -47.44 16.96
C GLY A 308 -1.00 -48.64 17.59
N ASP A 309 -0.58 -48.50 18.84
CA ASP A 309 0.17 -49.52 19.60
C ASP A 309 -0.64 -50.82 19.89
N GLU A 310 -1.88 -50.92 19.39
CA GLU A 310 -2.80 -52.03 19.68
C GLU A 310 -3.36 -52.73 18.42
N GLY A 311 -2.74 -52.57 17.25
CA GLY A 311 -2.91 -53.54 16.15
C GLY A 311 -4.23 -53.52 15.36
N ASP A 312 -5.12 -52.56 15.57
CA ASP A 312 -6.34 -52.42 14.77
C ASP A 312 -6.13 -51.42 13.61
N ILE A 313 -6.33 -51.89 12.38
CA ILE A 313 -6.28 -51.08 11.14
C ILE A 313 -7.72 -50.90 10.68
N GLU A 314 -8.31 -49.74 10.98
CA GLU A 314 -9.58 -49.32 10.38
C GLU A 314 -9.28 -48.62 9.04
N VAL A 315 -9.80 -49.18 7.96
CA VAL A 315 -9.81 -48.55 6.63
C VAL A 315 -11.22 -47.99 6.44
N GLU A 316 -11.38 -46.68 6.58
CA GLU A 316 -12.59 -46.00 6.12
C GLU A 316 -12.63 -46.03 4.58
N TYR A 317 -13.74 -46.53 4.04
CA TYR A 317 -14.07 -46.49 2.60
C TYR A 317 -14.75 -45.17 2.25
#